data_AF-A0A8B5WYK2-F1
#
_entry.id   AF-A0A8B5WYK2-F1
#
_cell.length_a   1.000
_cell.length_b   1.000
_cell.length_c   1.000
_cell.angle_alpha   90.00
_cell.angle_beta   90.00
_cell.angle_gamma   90.00
#
_symmetry.space_group_name_H-M   'P 1'
#
loop_
_entity.id
_entity.type
_entity.pdbx_description
1 polymer ?
#
loop_
_entity_poly.entity_id
_entity_poly.type
_entity_poly.pdbx_seq_one_letter_code
_entity_poly.pdbx_strand_id
1 'polypeptide(L)'
;MESNDPNKDDDDRADDDAQRVSADDAFSADTFESIKHEVLAEIKRRARRISIGEAATSIGRHDAEAAAVLERLARMGFLTRTDGVNADFADRSGVSSQQSPRVPLPGEYEDDDELERVEHQWDQVLEASDDESLFDAYTEHAGHVARRARAGFIGHATAFLGVQVFLFGVWLFVAGGGFPWFLFPFLGWGIGFASHFASTWCKNKEHKELTSFDDMNREQLRVFRRLAKARASWVGHVVSNAAVSLLLMTINMVTSPGFLWFLFPVGGMAIGVVTHTATYLARKRSLLKRLKDAGARVLPRRKSVAAASGRAEQARRIRDTILDQAKSFGDNAPFGDEFVPVLDNYVAQIEELEQKSAEIDQIIRGIPTGELDRDLAALVRKQESSDDARMVAEYSRSIEEIERQRSSLRELRNEREVLALRLNSSLNALKQMQIDLARMKSVSPPTQSSSFTMIKDKSDELTRYLDDLRSAYTELED
;
A
#
# COMPACT_ATOMS: atom_id res chain seq x y z
N MET A 1 59.75 8.70 -28.28
CA MET A 1 58.79 9.83 -28.30
C MET A 1 58.09 9.73 -29.63
N GLU A 2 56.99 9.00 -29.65
CA GLU A 2 56.18 8.78 -30.86
C GLU A 2 54.75 8.99 -30.40
N SER A 3 54.18 10.11 -30.83
CA SER A 3 52.86 10.60 -30.42
C SER A 3 51.79 9.86 -31.22
N ASN A 4 51.01 9.04 -30.53
CA ASN A 4 49.84 8.36 -31.06
C ASN A 4 48.70 9.39 -31.14
N ASP A 5 48.33 9.81 -32.35
CA ASP A 5 47.25 10.76 -32.62
C ASP A 5 45.96 9.98 -32.93
N PRO A 6 44.97 9.94 -32.01
CA PRO A 6 43.78 9.10 -32.13
C PRO A 6 42.73 9.63 -33.12
N ASN A 7 43.03 10.68 -33.89
CA ASN A 7 42.03 11.40 -34.68
C ASN A 7 42.07 11.11 -36.19
N LYS A 8 42.81 10.08 -36.63
CA LYS A 8 43.01 9.78 -38.06
C LYS A 8 42.05 8.72 -38.64
N ASP A 9 41.33 7.99 -37.79
CA ASP A 9 40.46 6.89 -38.23
C ASP A 9 38.98 7.31 -38.49
N ASP A 10 38.62 8.57 -38.22
CA ASP A 10 37.23 9.04 -38.35
C ASP A 10 36.90 9.64 -39.74
N ASP A 11 37.89 10.09 -40.52
CA ASP A 11 37.64 10.69 -41.84
C ASP A 11 37.31 9.63 -42.93
N ASP A 12 37.80 8.39 -42.80
CA ASP A 12 37.53 7.32 -43.79
C ASP A 12 36.12 6.71 -43.65
N ARG A 13 35.40 6.95 -42.54
CA ARG A 13 34.01 6.46 -42.34
C ARG A 13 32.95 7.36 -42.96
N ALA A 14 33.23 8.65 -43.15
CA ALA A 14 32.23 9.61 -43.63
C ALA A 14 31.90 9.42 -45.13
N ASP A 15 32.86 8.96 -45.94
CA ASP A 15 32.66 8.76 -47.38
C ASP A 15 31.90 7.45 -47.71
N ASP A 16 31.96 6.43 -46.86
CA ASP A 16 31.27 5.14 -47.07
C ASP A 16 29.76 5.22 -46.73
N ASP A 17 29.39 6.06 -45.75
CA ASP A 17 27.98 6.34 -45.42
C ASP A 17 27.31 7.24 -46.48
N ALA A 18 28.04 8.15 -47.11
CA ALA A 18 27.51 9.01 -48.19
C ALA A 18 27.19 8.21 -49.47
N GLN A 19 27.96 7.15 -49.76
CA GLN A 19 27.68 6.26 -50.91
C GLN A 19 26.51 5.30 -50.64
N ARG A 20 26.26 4.88 -49.40
CA ARG A 20 25.12 4.02 -49.06
C ARG A 20 23.76 4.72 -49.09
N VAL A 21 23.71 6.02 -48.80
CA VAL A 21 22.46 6.80 -48.85
C VAL A 21 21.97 7.01 -50.31
N SER A 22 22.87 7.00 -51.30
CA SER A 22 22.49 7.27 -52.70
C SER A 22 21.88 6.08 -53.45
N ALA A 23 21.89 4.86 -52.89
CA ALA A 23 21.29 3.68 -53.51
C ALA A 23 19.83 3.41 -53.07
N ASP A 24 19.41 3.97 -51.92
CA ASP A 24 18.08 3.74 -51.33
C ASP A 24 16.99 4.73 -51.83
N ASP A 25 17.35 5.76 -52.58
CA ASP A 25 16.45 6.87 -52.96
C ASP A 25 15.90 6.82 -54.41
N ALA A 26 16.05 5.71 -55.12
CA ALA A 26 15.54 5.54 -56.48
C ALA A 26 14.13 4.91 -56.56
N PHE A 27 13.28 5.09 -55.55
CA PHE A 27 11.87 4.65 -55.60
C PHE A 27 10.96 5.83 -55.94
N SER A 28 9.96 5.61 -56.79
CA SER A 28 8.97 6.65 -57.06
C SER A 28 8.22 6.99 -55.77
N ALA A 29 8.18 8.27 -55.40
CA ALA A 29 7.42 8.75 -54.24
C ALA A 29 5.95 8.29 -54.29
N ASP A 30 5.41 8.12 -55.50
CA ASP A 30 4.05 7.62 -55.72
C ASP A 30 3.89 6.15 -55.31
N THR A 31 4.90 5.30 -55.54
CA THR A 31 4.86 3.88 -55.12
C THR A 31 4.85 3.78 -53.59
N PHE A 32 5.67 4.58 -52.91
CA PHE A 32 5.75 4.58 -51.45
C PHE A 32 4.43 5.01 -50.81
N GLU A 33 3.84 6.13 -51.24
CA GLU A 33 2.58 6.62 -50.67
C GLU A 33 1.41 5.68 -50.97
N SER A 34 1.39 5.04 -52.15
CA SER A 34 0.37 4.04 -52.50
C SER A 34 0.41 2.83 -51.55
N ILE A 35 1.59 2.20 -51.39
CA ILE A 35 1.76 1.03 -50.50
C ILE A 35 1.47 1.41 -49.04
N LYS A 36 1.96 2.56 -48.58
CA LYS A 36 1.71 3.06 -47.23
C LYS A 36 0.22 3.26 -46.95
N HIS A 37 -0.53 3.81 -47.90
CA HIS A 37 -1.97 4.01 -47.74
C HIS A 37 -2.72 2.67 -47.61
N GLU A 38 -2.33 1.66 -48.40
CA GLU A 38 -2.92 0.32 -48.36
C GLU A 38 -2.61 -0.40 -47.04
N VAL A 39 -1.37 -0.31 -46.55
CA VAL A 39 -0.96 -0.85 -45.24
C VAL A 39 -1.75 -0.20 -44.10
N LEU A 40 -1.89 1.12 -44.11
CA LEU A 40 -2.63 1.84 -43.06
C LEU A 40 -4.13 1.51 -43.09
N ALA A 41 -4.70 1.32 -44.28
CA ALA A 41 -6.07 0.87 -44.43
C ALA A 41 -6.28 -0.52 -43.82
N GLU A 42 -5.32 -1.43 -43.99
CA GLU A 42 -5.40 -2.79 -43.43
C GLU A 42 -5.19 -2.82 -41.90
N ILE A 43 -4.25 -2.04 -41.37
CA ILE A 43 -4.10 -1.85 -39.91
C ILE A 43 -5.41 -1.33 -39.31
N LYS A 44 -6.05 -0.35 -39.97
CA LYS A 44 -7.34 0.19 -39.53
C LYS A 44 -8.45 -0.86 -39.60
N ARG A 45 -8.48 -1.69 -40.65
CA ARG A 45 -9.46 -2.77 -40.82
C ARG A 45 -9.34 -3.83 -39.72
N ARG A 46 -8.11 -4.17 -39.32
CA ARG A 46 -7.83 -5.22 -38.31
C ARG A 46 -7.78 -4.72 -36.87
N ALA A 47 -7.77 -3.41 -36.66
CA ALA A 47 -7.64 -2.77 -35.35
C ALA A 47 -6.40 -3.25 -34.54
N ARG A 48 -5.35 -3.73 -35.21
CA ARG A 48 -4.06 -4.13 -34.60
C ARG A 48 -2.91 -3.87 -35.57
N ARG A 49 -1.67 -3.75 -35.04
CA ARG A 49 -0.46 -3.72 -35.87
C ARG A 49 -0.29 -5.06 -36.59
N ILE A 50 0.15 -4.99 -37.84
CA ILE A 50 0.36 -6.16 -38.71
C ILE A 50 1.87 -6.35 -38.96
N SER A 51 2.27 -7.58 -39.25
CA SER A 51 3.67 -7.87 -39.57
C SER A 51 4.03 -7.54 -41.02
N ILE A 52 5.32 -7.46 -41.32
CA ILE A 52 5.82 -7.30 -42.70
C ILE A 52 5.27 -8.40 -43.61
N GLY A 53 5.28 -9.67 -43.15
CA GLY A 53 4.72 -10.80 -43.90
C GLY A 53 3.20 -10.72 -44.10
N GLU A 54 2.45 -10.30 -43.08
CA GLU A 54 1.00 -10.09 -43.20
C GLU A 54 0.69 -8.93 -44.17
N ALA A 55 1.45 -7.84 -44.11
CA ALA A 55 1.31 -6.69 -44.99
C ALA A 55 1.64 -7.06 -46.45
N ALA A 56 2.74 -7.79 -46.68
CA ALA A 56 3.12 -8.27 -48.02
C ALA A 56 2.05 -9.17 -48.64
N THR A 57 1.44 -10.05 -47.83
CA THR A 57 0.36 -10.93 -48.26
C THR A 57 -0.93 -10.13 -48.54
N SER A 58 -1.21 -9.08 -47.75
CA SER A 58 -2.40 -8.24 -47.91
C SER A 58 -2.34 -7.35 -49.16
N ILE A 59 -1.16 -6.87 -49.54
CA ILE A 59 -0.97 -6.02 -50.74
C ILE A 59 -0.94 -6.88 -52.01
N GLY A 60 -0.66 -8.19 -51.88
CA GLY A 60 -0.57 -9.11 -53.03
C GLY A 60 0.61 -8.80 -53.97
N ARG A 61 1.55 -7.95 -53.54
CA ARG A 61 2.77 -7.59 -54.28
C ARG A 61 3.97 -8.15 -53.55
N HIS A 62 4.73 -8.99 -54.24
CA HIS A 62 5.94 -9.62 -53.75
C HIS A 62 7.18 -9.13 -54.53
N ASP A 63 7.10 -7.96 -55.16
CA ASP A 63 8.24 -7.35 -55.83
C ASP A 63 9.24 -6.77 -54.81
N ALA A 64 10.51 -6.64 -55.22
CA ALA A 64 11.58 -6.15 -54.36
C ALA A 64 11.33 -4.71 -53.87
N GLU A 65 10.59 -3.93 -54.66
CA GLU A 65 10.17 -2.56 -54.34
C GLU A 65 9.16 -2.53 -53.19
N ALA A 66 8.12 -3.37 -53.19
CA ALA A 66 7.19 -3.46 -52.08
C ALA A 66 7.86 -3.96 -50.79
N ALA A 67 8.78 -4.92 -50.89
CA ALA A 67 9.55 -5.40 -49.75
C ALA A 67 10.36 -4.25 -49.09
N ALA A 68 11.06 -3.43 -49.88
CA ALA A 68 11.82 -2.29 -49.38
C ALA A 68 10.94 -1.22 -48.70
N VAL A 69 9.75 -0.95 -49.27
CA VAL A 69 8.79 0.00 -48.68
C VAL A 69 8.22 -0.52 -47.36
N LEU A 70 7.87 -1.80 -47.28
CA LEU A 70 7.39 -2.44 -46.04
C LEU A 70 8.47 -2.42 -44.96
N GLU A 71 9.73 -2.65 -45.34
CA GLU A 71 10.88 -2.57 -44.44
C GLU A 71 11.09 -1.15 -43.89
N ARG A 72 10.88 -0.14 -44.74
CA ARG A 72 10.91 1.29 -44.34
C ARG A 72 9.75 1.63 -43.41
N LEU A 73 8.54 1.13 -43.68
CA LEU A 73 7.38 1.29 -42.79
C LEU A 73 7.58 0.61 -41.43
N ALA A 74 8.25 -0.54 -41.40
CA ALA A 74 8.66 -1.20 -40.16
C ALA A 74 9.68 -0.37 -39.36
N ARG A 75 10.70 0.19 -40.04
CA ARG A 75 11.66 1.12 -39.40
C ARG A 75 10.99 2.36 -38.81
N MET A 76 9.95 2.88 -39.45
CA MET A 76 9.13 3.98 -38.92
C MET A 76 8.14 3.56 -37.82
N GLY A 77 8.08 2.28 -37.46
CA GLY A 77 7.25 1.77 -36.36
C GLY A 77 5.78 1.48 -36.72
N PHE A 78 5.42 1.49 -38.01
CA PHE A 78 4.06 1.16 -38.46
C PHE A 78 3.81 -0.36 -38.53
N LEU A 79 4.84 -1.16 -38.75
CA LEU A 79 4.78 -2.62 -38.92
C LEU A 79 5.68 -3.37 -37.93
N THR A 80 5.36 -4.62 -37.61
CA THR A 80 6.21 -5.49 -36.79
C THR A 80 7.07 -6.42 -37.66
N ARG A 81 8.38 -6.43 -37.44
CA ARG A 81 9.32 -7.32 -38.13
C ARG A 81 9.26 -8.70 -37.47
N THR A 82 8.44 -9.61 -38.01
CA THR A 82 8.35 -10.99 -37.54
C THR A 82 8.46 -11.92 -38.73
N ASP A 83 9.69 -12.28 -39.07
CA ASP A 83 9.99 -13.28 -40.09
C ASP A 83 10.26 -14.60 -39.37
N GLY A 84 9.33 -15.55 -39.52
CA GLY A 84 9.56 -16.91 -39.07
C GLY A 84 10.47 -17.65 -40.04
N VAL A 85 11.78 -17.67 -39.78
CA VAL A 85 12.67 -18.84 -39.98
C VAL A 85 13.85 -18.68 -39.00
N ASN A 86 13.77 -19.40 -37.88
CA ASN A 86 14.87 -19.61 -36.94
C ASN A 86 15.82 -20.68 -37.49
N ALA A 87 17.09 -20.35 -37.71
CA ALA A 87 18.17 -21.34 -37.83
C ALA A 87 19.48 -20.92 -37.13
N ASP A 88 19.78 -19.62 -36.98
CA ASP A 88 21.05 -19.17 -36.36
C ASP A 88 20.90 -18.47 -35.00
N PHE A 89 19.72 -18.49 -34.39
CA PHE A 89 19.44 -17.89 -33.09
C PHE A 89 19.19 -18.92 -31.97
N ALA A 90 19.75 -20.13 -32.10
CA ALA A 90 19.66 -21.18 -31.09
C ALA A 90 20.53 -20.91 -29.82
N ASP A 91 21.34 -19.85 -29.81
CA ASP A 91 22.22 -19.51 -28.67
C ASP A 91 21.86 -18.17 -27.99
N ARG A 92 20.77 -17.52 -28.41
CA ARG A 92 20.25 -16.29 -27.79
C ARG A 92 18.73 -16.27 -27.58
N SER A 93 18.08 -17.41 -27.72
CA SER A 93 16.76 -17.66 -27.13
C SER A 93 16.89 -17.83 -25.62
N GLY A 94 17.27 -16.74 -24.95
CA GLY A 94 16.77 -16.46 -23.62
C GLY A 94 15.26 -16.45 -23.73
N VAL A 95 14.67 -17.61 -23.50
CA VAL A 95 13.27 -17.77 -23.13
C VAL A 95 13.07 -16.70 -22.05
N SER A 96 12.44 -15.59 -22.42
CA SER A 96 11.73 -14.76 -21.45
C SER A 96 10.58 -15.64 -21.00
N SER A 97 10.95 -16.58 -20.14
CA SER A 97 10.07 -17.17 -19.17
C SER A 97 9.31 -15.97 -18.64
N GLN A 98 7.99 -16.00 -18.72
CA GLN A 98 7.14 -15.13 -17.93
C GLN A 98 7.49 -15.45 -16.47
N GLN A 99 8.63 -14.92 -16.00
CA GLN A 99 8.96 -14.87 -14.61
C GLN A 99 7.88 -13.98 -14.04
N SER A 100 6.97 -14.61 -13.31
CA SER A 100 6.00 -13.93 -12.49
C SER A 100 6.71 -12.73 -11.83
N PRO A 101 6.16 -11.51 -11.95
CA PRO A 101 6.81 -10.32 -11.45
C PRO A 101 7.32 -10.57 -10.03
N ARG A 102 8.63 -10.47 -9.83
CA ARG A 102 9.24 -10.68 -8.51
C ARG A 102 8.65 -9.66 -7.53
N VAL A 103 8.28 -10.11 -6.33
CA VAL A 103 7.87 -9.21 -5.25
C VAL A 103 9.07 -8.37 -4.84
N PRO A 104 9.04 -7.03 -4.98
CA PRO A 104 10.16 -6.18 -4.59
C PRO A 104 10.38 -6.24 -3.09
N LEU A 105 11.63 -6.42 -2.65
CA LEU A 105 11.92 -6.44 -1.21
C LEU A 105 11.94 -5.02 -0.64
N PRO A 106 11.46 -4.81 0.59
CA PRO A 106 11.62 -3.53 1.28
C PRO A 106 13.10 -3.12 1.37
N GLY A 107 13.44 -1.94 0.87
CA GLY A 107 14.80 -1.40 0.95
C GLY A 107 15.74 -1.79 -0.20
N GLU A 108 15.26 -2.47 -1.23
CA GLU A 108 16.06 -2.84 -2.41
C GLU A 108 16.35 -1.66 -3.36
N TYR A 109 15.90 -0.44 -3.03
CA TYR A 109 16.00 0.74 -3.90
C TYR A 109 16.81 1.88 -3.25
N GLU A 110 17.79 2.40 -3.98
CA GLU A 110 18.76 3.40 -3.50
C GLU A 110 18.26 4.83 -3.70
N ASP A 111 17.55 5.12 -4.78
CA ASP A 111 17.09 6.46 -5.16
C ASP A 111 15.56 6.56 -5.35
N ASP A 112 15.08 7.75 -5.68
CA ASP A 112 13.65 8.03 -5.85
C ASP A 112 13.11 7.52 -7.21
N ASP A 113 13.95 7.44 -8.24
CA ASP A 113 13.57 6.92 -9.56
C ASP A 113 13.34 5.41 -9.50
N GLU A 114 14.20 4.69 -8.79
CA GLU A 114 14.07 3.26 -8.52
C GLU A 114 12.86 2.97 -7.65
N LEU A 115 12.56 3.84 -6.68
CA LEU A 115 11.32 3.76 -5.91
C LEU A 115 10.09 3.86 -6.81
N GLU A 116 10.06 4.77 -7.79
CA GLU A 116 8.94 4.86 -8.75
C GLU A 116 8.82 3.59 -9.61
N ARG A 117 9.95 3.00 -10.05
CA ARG A 117 9.95 1.72 -10.77
C ARG A 117 9.39 0.59 -9.91
N VAL A 118 9.78 0.53 -8.63
CA VAL A 118 9.28 -0.45 -7.68
C VAL A 118 7.79 -0.24 -7.41
N GLU A 119 7.33 1.00 -7.25
CA GLU A 119 5.90 1.31 -7.16
C GLU A 119 5.17 0.77 -8.41
N HIS A 120 5.69 0.97 -9.61
CA HIS A 120 5.13 0.40 -10.84
C HIS A 120 5.15 -1.14 -10.88
N GLN A 121 6.21 -1.77 -10.38
CA GLN A 121 6.32 -3.22 -10.30
C GLN A 121 5.25 -3.80 -9.37
N TRP A 122 4.95 -3.14 -8.25
CA TRP A 122 3.85 -3.56 -7.38
C TRP A 122 2.48 -3.50 -8.05
N ASP A 123 2.24 -2.55 -8.97
CA ASP A 123 0.99 -2.55 -9.77
C ASP A 123 0.89 -3.87 -10.57
N GLN A 124 2.00 -4.33 -11.15
CA GLN A 124 2.06 -5.58 -11.92
C GLN A 124 1.97 -6.83 -11.03
N VAL A 125 2.69 -6.86 -9.90
CA VAL A 125 2.66 -7.99 -8.93
C VAL A 125 1.25 -8.20 -8.40
N LEU A 126 0.57 -7.12 -8.01
CA LEU A 126 -0.80 -7.19 -7.55
C LEU A 126 -1.72 -7.71 -8.65
N GLU A 127 -1.45 -7.42 -9.93
CA GLU A 127 -2.20 -7.94 -11.08
C GLU A 127 -1.88 -9.40 -11.44
N ALA A 128 -0.66 -9.87 -11.18
CA ALA A 128 -0.18 -11.20 -11.59
C ALA A 128 -0.25 -12.30 -10.51
N SER A 129 0.15 -12.04 -9.26
CA SER A 129 0.30 -13.08 -8.22
C SER A 129 -0.96 -13.36 -7.38
N ASP A 130 -1.33 -14.64 -7.19
CA ASP A 130 -2.44 -15.11 -6.33
C ASP A 130 -2.05 -15.35 -4.86
N ASP A 131 -0.86 -14.90 -4.45
CA ASP A 131 -0.33 -15.16 -3.11
C ASP A 131 -1.03 -14.32 -2.02
N GLU A 132 -1.53 -14.96 -0.96
CA GLU A 132 -2.20 -14.33 0.18
C GLU A 132 -1.21 -13.50 1.02
N SER A 133 0.09 -13.84 1.01
CA SER A 133 1.13 -13.11 1.76
C SER A 133 1.48 -11.73 1.17
N LEU A 134 0.92 -11.38 0.00
CA LEU A 134 1.16 -10.09 -0.65
C LEU A 134 0.69 -8.89 0.19
N PHE A 135 -0.33 -9.08 1.04
CA PHE A 135 -0.83 -8.01 1.88
C PHE A 135 0.22 -7.54 2.90
N ASP A 136 0.85 -8.48 3.58
CA ASP A 136 1.89 -8.19 4.57
C ASP A 136 3.11 -7.55 3.90
N ALA A 137 3.58 -8.13 2.79
CA ALA A 137 4.71 -7.61 2.03
C ALA A 137 4.46 -6.19 1.50
N TYR A 138 3.25 -5.91 1.01
CA TYR A 138 2.88 -4.57 0.56
C TYR A 138 2.72 -3.58 1.71
N THR A 139 2.17 -4.01 2.84
CA THR A 139 2.02 -3.16 4.04
C THR A 139 3.39 -2.75 4.57
N GLU A 140 4.33 -3.69 4.63
CA GLU A 140 5.71 -3.42 5.01
C GLU A 140 6.39 -2.45 4.01
N HIS A 141 6.22 -2.70 2.71
CA HIS A 141 6.73 -1.81 1.66
C HIS A 141 6.17 -0.39 1.81
N ALA A 142 4.85 -0.23 1.96
CA ALA A 142 4.21 1.07 2.17
C ALA A 142 4.74 1.78 3.42
N GLY A 143 5.04 1.03 4.49
CA GLY A 143 5.68 1.54 5.69
C GLY A 143 7.09 2.06 5.46
N HIS A 144 7.90 1.32 4.69
CA HIS A 144 9.25 1.76 4.29
C HIS A 144 9.19 3.04 3.44
N VAL A 145 8.32 3.07 2.43
CA VAL A 145 8.10 4.24 1.57
C VAL A 145 7.64 5.47 2.37
N ALA A 146 6.73 5.28 3.33
CA ALA A 146 6.27 6.36 4.19
C ALA A 146 7.38 6.93 5.09
N ARG A 147 8.25 6.07 5.65
CA ARG A 147 9.41 6.50 6.47
C ARG A 147 10.43 7.25 5.62
N ARG A 148 10.78 6.73 4.46
CA ARG A 148 11.73 7.37 3.52
C ARG A 148 11.21 8.72 3.05
N ALA A 149 9.94 8.79 2.62
CA ALA A 149 9.31 10.05 2.19
C ALA A 149 9.27 11.10 3.31
N ARG A 150 9.15 10.68 4.58
CA ARG A 150 9.23 11.59 5.73
C ARG A 150 10.64 12.08 5.98
N ALA A 151 11.65 11.21 5.90
CA ALA A 151 13.05 11.59 6.05
C ALA A 151 13.48 12.57 4.95
N GLY A 152 13.18 12.26 3.69
CA GLY A 152 13.43 13.17 2.55
C GLY A 152 12.72 14.51 2.71
N PHE A 153 11.47 14.50 3.16
CA PHE A 153 10.73 15.75 3.43
C PHE A 153 11.39 16.59 4.53
N ILE A 154 11.86 16.00 5.63
CA ILE A 154 12.54 16.74 6.70
C ILE A 154 13.84 17.38 6.19
N GLY A 155 14.60 16.67 5.35
CA GLY A 155 15.79 17.21 4.68
C GLY A 155 15.45 18.44 3.85
N HIS A 156 14.49 18.33 2.93
CA HIS A 156 14.03 19.45 2.11
C HIS A 156 13.44 20.60 2.93
N ALA A 157 12.69 20.31 3.99
CA ALA A 157 12.10 21.31 4.88
C ALA A 157 13.18 22.13 5.61
N THR A 158 14.24 21.46 6.07
CA THR A 158 15.35 22.11 6.77
C THR A 158 16.12 23.03 5.83
N ALA A 159 16.45 22.56 4.62
CA ALA A 159 17.12 23.38 3.61
C ALA A 159 16.26 24.58 3.18
N PHE A 160 14.97 24.35 2.92
CA PHE A 160 14.01 25.41 2.61
C PHE A 160 13.98 26.45 3.73
N LEU A 161 13.72 26.06 4.98
CA LEU A 161 13.64 27.00 6.09
C LEU A 161 14.95 27.77 6.30
N GLY A 162 16.10 27.10 6.18
CA GLY A 162 17.42 27.73 6.29
C GLY A 162 17.63 28.84 5.26
N VAL A 163 17.34 28.55 3.98
CA VAL A 163 17.44 29.57 2.92
C VAL A 163 16.42 30.69 3.13
N GLN A 164 15.19 30.38 3.53
CA GLN A 164 14.16 31.41 3.72
C GLN A 164 14.46 32.35 4.89
N VAL A 165 14.98 31.83 6.01
CA VAL A 165 15.44 32.66 7.13
C VAL A 165 16.63 33.53 6.71
N PHE A 166 17.56 32.98 5.93
CA PHE A 166 18.70 33.73 5.40
C PHE A 166 18.25 34.87 4.47
N LEU A 167 17.40 34.60 3.47
CA LEU A 167 16.91 35.62 2.54
C LEU A 167 16.10 36.71 3.25
N PHE A 168 15.29 36.33 4.24
CA PHE A 168 14.58 37.28 5.10
C PHE A 168 15.57 38.17 5.88
N GLY A 169 16.62 37.59 6.46
CA GLY A 169 17.68 38.33 7.14
C GLY A 169 18.39 39.32 6.21
N VAL A 170 18.74 38.90 4.99
CA VAL A 170 19.33 39.80 3.98
C VAL A 170 18.39 40.95 3.66
N TRP A 171 17.10 40.68 3.44
CA TRP A 171 16.12 41.74 3.22
C TRP A 171 16.01 42.71 4.41
N LEU A 172 15.98 42.20 5.64
CA LEU A 172 15.85 43.02 6.83
C LEU A 172 17.09 43.90 7.08
N PHE A 173 18.29 43.32 7.00
CA PHE A 173 19.54 43.98 7.38
C PHE A 173 20.20 44.78 6.24
N VAL A 174 20.06 44.34 4.99
CA VAL A 174 20.70 45.00 3.83
C VAL A 174 19.74 45.97 3.15
N ALA A 175 18.49 45.56 2.93
CA ALA A 175 17.50 46.40 2.24
C ALA A 175 16.70 47.32 3.18
N GLY A 176 16.96 47.27 4.49
CA GLY A 176 16.36 48.17 5.48
C GLY A 176 14.83 48.09 5.59
N GLY A 177 14.24 46.95 5.22
CA GLY A 177 12.78 46.75 5.24
C GLY A 177 12.03 47.38 4.06
N GLY A 178 12.72 47.65 2.93
CA GLY A 178 12.10 48.11 1.68
C GLY A 178 11.25 47.03 0.99
N PHE A 179 11.23 47.04 -0.34
CA PHE A 179 10.42 46.10 -1.14
C PHE A 179 10.69 44.62 -0.75
N PRO A 180 9.67 43.83 -0.34
CA PRO A 180 9.83 42.50 0.24
C PRO A 180 10.07 41.41 -0.82
N TRP A 181 11.17 41.51 -1.55
CA TRP A 181 11.52 40.60 -2.65
C TRP A 181 11.70 39.14 -2.20
N PHE A 182 12.02 38.89 -0.93
CA PHE A 182 12.18 37.52 -0.41
C PHE A 182 10.89 36.68 -0.49
N LEU A 183 9.72 37.34 -0.61
CA LEU A 183 8.43 36.68 -0.77
C LEU A 183 8.32 35.91 -2.09
N PHE A 184 8.97 36.35 -3.17
CA PHE A 184 8.87 35.65 -4.46
C PHE A 184 9.58 34.30 -4.45
N PRO A 185 10.85 34.17 -4.01
CA PRO A 185 11.46 32.86 -3.79
C PRO A 185 10.70 32.02 -2.76
N PHE A 186 10.22 32.64 -1.67
CA PHE A 186 9.46 31.94 -0.63
C PHE A 186 8.22 31.24 -1.19
N LEU A 187 7.40 31.96 -1.93
CA LEU A 187 6.17 31.42 -2.48
C LEU A 187 6.42 30.54 -3.71
N GLY A 188 7.40 30.89 -4.55
CA GLY A 188 7.79 30.09 -5.71
C GLY A 188 8.28 28.69 -5.31
N TRP A 189 9.25 28.61 -4.40
CA TRP A 189 9.71 27.32 -3.86
C TRP A 189 8.69 26.68 -2.92
N GLY A 190 7.87 27.50 -2.25
CA GLY A 190 6.77 27.07 -1.39
C GLY A 190 5.75 26.17 -2.10
N ILE A 191 5.54 26.35 -3.42
CA ILE A 191 4.69 25.46 -4.22
C ILE A 191 5.27 24.04 -4.29
N GLY A 192 6.56 23.91 -4.56
CA GLY A 192 7.26 22.63 -4.57
C GLY A 192 7.26 21.97 -3.19
N PHE A 193 7.52 22.76 -2.15
CA PHE A 193 7.47 22.30 -0.76
C PHE A 193 6.08 21.78 -0.37
N ALA A 194 5.01 22.52 -0.69
CA ALA A 194 3.64 22.11 -0.40
C ALA A 194 3.25 20.82 -1.15
N SER A 195 3.71 20.67 -2.39
CA SER A 195 3.49 19.46 -3.21
C SER A 195 4.19 18.25 -2.59
N HIS A 196 5.45 18.39 -2.15
CA HIS A 196 6.18 17.33 -1.47
C HIS A 196 5.53 16.95 -0.14
N PHE A 197 5.10 17.94 0.67
CA PHE A 197 4.37 17.70 1.91
C PHE A 197 3.10 16.89 1.69
N ALA A 198 2.31 17.25 0.66
CA ALA A 198 1.08 16.55 0.31
C ALA A 198 1.32 15.09 -0.10
N SER A 199 2.38 14.84 -0.88
CA SER A 199 2.79 13.48 -1.27
C SER A 199 3.18 12.65 -0.04
N THR A 200 4.05 13.18 0.84
CA THR A 200 4.45 12.52 2.09
C THR A 200 3.24 12.24 3.00
N TRP A 201 2.30 13.16 3.09
CA TRP A 201 1.08 13.00 3.88
C TRP A 201 0.18 11.87 3.34
N CYS A 202 0.00 11.80 2.02
CA CYS A 202 -0.75 10.72 1.38
C CYS A 202 -0.10 9.35 1.63
N LYS A 203 1.22 9.22 1.45
CA LYS A 203 1.97 7.98 1.70
C LYS A 203 1.85 7.51 3.15
N ASN A 204 1.97 8.43 4.12
CA ASN A 204 1.80 8.11 5.53
C ASN A 204 0.36 7.71 5.89
N LYS A 205 -0.64 8.36 5.27
CA LYS A 205 -2.05 8.03 5.47
C LYS A 205 -2.38 6.64 4.90
N GLU A 206 -1.83 6.30 3.75
CA GLU A 206 -1.96 4.98 3.13
C GLU A 206 -1.45 3.87 4.05
N HIS A 207 -0.22 3.98 4.55
CA HIS A 207 0.35 3.02 5.50
C HIS A 207 -0.50 2.89 6.79
N LYS A 208 -1.00 4.02 7.33
CA LYS A 208 -1.90 4.01 8.51
C LYS A 208 -3.24 3.33 8.24
N GLU A 209 -3.77 3.44 7.02
CA GLU A 209 -4.99 2.77 6.63
C GLU A 209 -4.74 1.26 6.42
N LEU A 210 -3.64 0.87 5.76
CA LEU A 210 -3.25 -0.53 5.57
C LEU A 210 -3.09 -1.27 6.90
N THR A 211 -2.33 -0.69 7.83
CA THR A 211 -2.14 -1.25 9.19
C THR A 211 -3.41 -1.30 10.05
N SER A 212 -4.50 -0.69 9.58
CA SER A 212 -5.79 -0.73 10.28
C SER A 212 -6.71 -1.87 9.83
N PHE A 213 -6.39 -2.55 8.72
CA PHE A 213 -7.13 -3.70 8.22
C PHE A 213 -6.52 -5.01 8.77
N ASP A 214 -7.34 -5.89 9.33
CA ASP A 214 -6.94 -7.27 9.66
C ASP A 214 -7.09 -8.07 8.37
N ASP A 215 -5.97 -8.25 7.67
CA ASP A 215 -5.81 -9.09 6.48
C ASP A 215 -6.75 -8.74 5.31
N MET A 216 -6.23 -8.01 4.32
CA MET A 216 -6.99 -7.72 3.10
C MET A 216 -6.69 -8.74 2.04
N ASN A 217 -7.75 -9.32 1.46
CA ASN A 217 -7.57 -10.14 0.27
C ASN A 217 -7.01 -9.29 -0.90
N ARG A 218 -6.45 -9.98 -1.90
CA ARG A 218 -5.84 -9.37 -3.08
C ARG A 218 -6.75 -8.38 -3.81
N GLU A 219 -8.03 -8.71 -3.99
CA GLU A 219 -8.98 -7.84 -4.68
C GLU A 219 -9.21 -6.53 -3.91
N GLN A 220 -9.38 -6.64 -2.60
CA GLN A 220 -9.54 -5.51 -1.69
C GLN A 220 -8.30 -4.63 -1.73
N LEU A 221 -7.09 -5.23 -1.70
CA LEU A 221 -5.83 -4.49 -1.74
C LEU A 221 -5.66 -3.70 -3.05
N ARG A 222 -5.99 -4.31 -4.19
CA ARG A 222 -5.99 -3.63 -5.50
C ARG A 222 -6.96 -2.44 -5.52
N VAL A 223 -8.18 -2.64 -5.02
CA VAL A 223 -9.20 -1.58 -4.98
C VAL A 223 -8.76 -0.44 -4.05
N PHE A 224 -8.18 -0.79 -2.90
CA PHE A 224 -7.63 0.17 -1.94
C PHE A 224 -6.49 0.99 -2.56
N ARG A 225 -5.52 0.35 -3.20
CA ARG A 225 -4.41 1.04 -3.87
C ARG A 225 -4.87 1.98 -4.98
N ARG A 226 -5.86 1.57 -5.78
CA ARG A 226 -6.50 2.46 -6.78
C ARG A 226 -7.17 3.67 -6.12
N LEU A 227 -7.75 3.49 -4.93
CA LEU A 227 -8.32 4.59 -4.15
C LEU A 227 -7.24 5.52 -3.58
N ALA A 228 -6.14 4.97 -3.08
CA ALA A 228 -4.99 5.72 -2.58
C ALA A 228 -4.35 6.58 -3.70
N LYS A 229 -4.08 5.98 -4.88
CA LYS A 229 -3.56 6.69 -6.07
C LYS A 229 -4.49 7.81 -6.54
N ALA A 230 -5.80 7.53 -6.62
CA ALA A 230 -6.79 8.54 -6.99
C ALA A 230 -6.84 9.70 -5.97
N ARG A 231 -6.69 9.40 -4.67
CA ARG A 231 -6.62 10.40 -3.61
C ARG A 231 -5.35 11.24 -3.71
N ALA A 232 -4.19 10.61 -3.92
CA ALA A 232 -2.92 11.31 -4.05
C ALA A 232 -2.91 12.28 -5.23
N SER A 233 -3.39 11.84 -6.40
CA SER A 233 -3.54 12.71 -7.58
C SER A 233 -4.48 13.89 -7.31
N TRP A 234 -5.65 13.66 -6.71
CA TRP A 234 -6.58 14.73 -6.38
C TRP A 234 -5.99 15.74 -5.38
N VAL A 235 -5.36 15.25 -4.29
CA VAL A 235 -4.72 16.12 -3.30
C VAL A 235 -3.61 16.95 -3.94
N GLY A 236 -2.80 16.36 -4.83
CA GLY A 236 -1.74 17.06 -5.55
C GLY A 236 -2.28 18.24 -6.35
N HIS A 237 -3.37 18.04 -7.11
CA HIS A 237 -4.01 19.14 -7.85
C HIS A 237 -4.59 20.22 -6.93
N VAL A 238 -5.25 19.85 -5.83
CA VAL A 238 -5.82 20.84 -4.91
C VAL A 238 -4.73 21.66 -4.24
N VAL A 239 -3.68 21.02 -3.74
CA VAL A 239 -2.58 21.69 -3.04
C VAL A 239 -1.78 22.59 -3.98
N SER A 240 -1.45 22.11 -5.19
CA SER A 240 -0.74 22.91 -6.19
C SER A 240 -1.56 24.14 -6.61
N ASN A 241 -2.85 23.98 -6.91
CA ASN A 241 -3.71 25.11 -7.26
C ASN A 241 -3.86 26.11 -6.11
N ALA A 242 -3.99 25.65 -4.86
CA ALA A 242 -4.05 26.52 -3.69
C ALA A 242 -2.75 27.31 -3.51
N ALA A 243 -1.60 26.65 -3.66
CA ALA A 243 -0.29 27.29 -3.54
C ALA A 243 -0.04 28.33 -4.65
N VAL A 244 -0.38 28.01 -5.91
CA VAL A 244 -0.29 28.96 -7.03
C VAL A 244 -1.26 30.14 -6.83
N SER A 245 -2.47 29.88 -6.36
CA SER A 245 -3.45 30.94 -6.08
C SER A 245 -2.94 31.90 -4.99
N LEU A 246 -2.32 31.36 -3.93
CA LEU A 246 -1.69 32.15 -2.88
C LEU A 246 -0.51 32.98 -3.40
N LEU A 247 0.30 32.40 -4.29
CA LEU A 247 1.39 33.11 -4.97
C LEU A 247 0.84 34.28 -5.79
N LEU A 248 -0.12 34.04 -6.69
CA LEU A 248 -0.70 35.07 -7.55
C LEU A 248 -1.38 36.18 -6.74
N MET A 249 -2.10 35.80 -5.67
CA MET A 249 -2.70 36.76 -4.74
C MET A 249 -1.63 37.65 -4.10
N THR A 250 -0.52 37.06 -3.63
CA THR A 250 0.56 37.83 -3.02
C THR A 250 1.23 38.76 -4.04
N ILE A 251 1.51 38.26 -5.25
CA ILE A 251 2.06 39.08 -6.34
C ILE A 251 1.14 40.26 -6.63
N ASN A 252 -0.17 40.03 -6.76
CA ASN A 252 -1.15 41.08 -7.00
C ASN A 252 -1.18 42.12 -5.86
N MET A 253 -1.18 41.68 -4.60
CA MET A 253 -1.20 42.59 -3.45
C MET A 253 0.05 43.46 -3.37
N VAL A 254 1.20 42.92 -3.78
CA VAL A 254 2.48 43.64 -3.77
C VAL A 254 2.62 44.57 -4.97
N THR A 255 2.13 44.19 -6.15
CA THR A 255 2.39 44.92 -7.40
C THR A 255 1.25 45.86 -7.81
N SER A 256 -0.01 45.48 -7.56
CA SER A 256 -1.19 46.21 -8.03
C SER A 256 -2.42 45.99 -7.14
N PRO A 257 -2.39 46.41 -5.86
CA PRO A 257 -3.47 46.17 -4.91
C PRO A 257 -4.81 46.83 -5.30
N GLY A 258 -4.78 47.87 -6.14
CA GLY A 258 -5.98 48.55 -6.63
C GLY A 258 -6.79 47.76 -7.65
N PHE A 259 -6.22 46.71 -8.26
CA PHE A 259 -6.89 45.90 -9.26
C PHE A 259 -6.59 44.42 -9.05
N LEU A 260 -7.58 43.66 -8.56
CA LEU A 260 -7.44 42.26 -8.13
C LEU A 260 -7.36 41.25 -9.29
N TRP A 261 -6.39 41.43 -10.19
CA TRP A 261 -6.27 40.62 -11.41
C TRP A 261 -6.06 39.13 -11.14
N PHE A 262 -5.53 38.75 -9.97
CA PHE A 262 -5.31 37.33 -9.62
C PHE A 262 -6.63 36.53 -9.58
N LEU A 263 -7.79 37.19 -9.42
CA LEU A 263 -9.09 36.53 -9.40
C LEU A 263 -9.42 35.84 -10.73
N PHE A 264 -8.96 36.37 -11.87
CA PHE A 264 -9.21 35.77 -13.18
C PHE A 264 -8.54 34.39 -13.33
N PRO A 265 -7.20 34.24 -13.18
CA PRO A 265 -6.55 32.94 -13.25
C PRO A 265 -6.99 32.00 -12.11
N VAL A 266 -7.19 32.51 -10.88
CA VAL A 266 -7.68 31.70 -9.76
C VAL A 266 -9.08 31.17 -10.03
N GLY A 267 -9.99 31.98 -10.59
CA GLY A 267 -11.31 31.56 -11.01
C GLY A 267 -11.26 30.46 -12.08
N GLY A 268 -10.40 30.61 -13.08
CA GLY A 268 -10.19 29.57 -14.10
C GLY A 268 -9.67 28.25 -13.52
N MET A 269 -8.65 28.29 -12.66
CA MET A 269 -8.11 27.11 -11.99
C MET A 269 -9.13 26.45 -11.05
N ALA A 270 -9.96 27.25 -10.36
CA ALA A 270 -10.99 26.74 -9.45
C ALA A 270 -12.01 25.85 -10.18
N ILE A 271 -12.38 26.19 -11.42
CA ILE A 271 -13.27 25.35 -12.26
C ILE A 271 -12.63 23.97 -12.50
N GLY A 272 -11.33 23.93 -12.79
CA GLY A 272 -10.57 22.69 -12.95
C GLY A 272 -10.59 21.85 -11.67
N VAL A 273 -10.33 22.47 -10.51
CA VAL A 273 -10.38 21.79 -9.20
C VAL A 273 -11.77 21.23 -8.90
N VAL A 274 -12.83 21.98 -9.16
CA VAL A 274 -14.22 21.53 -8.96
C VAL A 274 -14.51 20.30 -9.85
N THR A 275 -14.09 20.34 -11.11
CA THR A 275 -14.25 19.23 -12.06
C THR A 275 -13.50 17.97 -11.59
N HIS A 276 -12.23 18.11 -11.18
CA HIS A 276 -11.46 17.00 -10.62
C HIS A 276 -12.02 16.48 -9.30
N THR A 277 -12.59 17.36 -8.47
CA THR A 277 -13.21 16.95 -7.20
C THR A 277 -14.48 16.14 -7.45
N ALA A 278 -15.32 16.54 -8.40
CA ALA A 278 -16.51 15.80 -8.78
C ALA A 278 -16.16 14.39 -9.31
N THR A 279 -15.16 14.28 -10.20
CA THR A 279 -14.69 12.99 -10.73
C THR A 279 -14.06 12.12 -9.65
N TYR A 280 -13.26 12.70 -8.74
CA TYR A 280 -12.71 12.00 -7.58
C TYR A 280 -13.80 11.47 -6.65
N LEU A 281 -14.82 12.27 -6.31
CA LEU A 281 -15.91 11.86 -5.44
C LEU A 281 -16.73 10.71 -6.05
N ALA A 282 -17.00 10.78 -7.37
CA ALA A 282 -17.67 9.70 -8.09
C ALA A 282 -16.82 8.41 -8.07
N ARG A 283 -15.53 8.50 -8.38
CA ARG A 283 -14.59 7.36 -8.35
C ARG A 283 -14.43 6.79 -6.95
N LYS A 284 -14.31 7.63 -5.93
CA LYS A 284 -14.24 7.25 -4.52
C LYS A 284 -15.47 6.45 -4.09
N ARG A 285 -16.68 6.92 -4.41
CA ARG A 285 -17.92 6.20 -4.09
C ARG A 285 -17.96 4.82 -4.76
N SER A 286 -17.59 4.74 -6.03
CA SER A 286 -17.53 3.46 -6.77
C SER A 286 -16.50 2.49 -6.16
N LEU A 287 -15.29 2.95 -5.87
CA LEU A 287 -14.25 2.12 -5.27
C LEU A 287 -14.59 1.67 -3.85
N LEU A 288 -15.16 2.56 -3.02
CA LEU A 288 -15.60 2.19 -1.68
C LEU A 288 -16.75 1.16 -1.71
N LYS A 289 -17.65 1.28 -2.69
CA LYS A 289 -18.69 0.27 -2.91
C LYS A 289 -18.06 -1.08 -3.26
N ARG A 290 -17.13 -1.11 -4.22
CA ARG A 290 -16.40 -2.35 -4.59
C ARG A 290 -15.62 -2.95 -3.43
N LEU A 291 -15.00 -2.11 -2.61
CA LEU A 291 -14.26 -2.55 -1.43
C LEU A 291 -15.20 -3.20 -0.40
N LYS A 292 -16.39 -2.62 -0.20
CA LYS A 292 -17.44 -3.18 0.65
C LYS A 292 -18.00 -4.48 0.07
N ASP A 293 -18.26 -4.53 -1.23
CA ASP A 293 -18.80 -5.69 -1.94
C ASP A 293 -17.79 -6.86 -1.92
N ALA A 294 -16.48 -6.56 -1.95
CA ALA A 294 -15.40 -7.53 -1.78
C ALA A 294 -15.22 -8.01 -0.32
N GLY A 295 -16.09 -7.61 0.60
CA GLY A 295 -16.10 -8.07 1.99
C GLY A 295 -15.17 -7.30 2.94
N ALA A 296 -14.52 -6.22 2.50
CA ALA A 296 -13.65 -5.47 3.38
C ALA A 296 -14.49 -4.82 4.48
N ARG A 297 -14.19 -5.13 5.75
CA ARG A 297 -14.70 -4.33 6.86
C ARG A 297 -13.97 -3.00 6.85
N VAL A 298 -14.52 -2.02 6.14
CA VAL A 298 -14.03 -0.62 6.07
C VAL A 298 -14.16 0.10 7.44
N LEU A 299 -14.46 -0.62 8.52
CA LEU A 299 -14.47 -0.04 9.84
C LEU A 299 -13.02 0.11 10.28
N PRO A 300 -12.51 1.35 10.45
CA PRO A 300 -11.18 1.54 11.00
C PRO A 300 -11.14 0.84 12.35
N ARG A 301 -10.05 0.11 12.63
CA ARG A 301 -9.73 -0.39 13.97
C ARG A 301 -9.93 0.76 14.94
N ARG A 302 -11.07 0.77 15.64
CA ARG A 302 -11.33 1.68 16.75
C ARG A 302 -10.30 1.29 17.79
N LYS A 303 -9.15 1.97 17.79
CA LYS A 303 -7.95 1.73 18.63
C LYS A 303 -8.31 0.85 19.83
N SER A 304 -8.21 -0.47 19.65
CA SER A 304 -8.53 -1.46 20.68
C SER A 304 -7.45 -1.53 21.75
N VAL A 305 -6.39 -0.72 21.61
CA VAL A 305 -5.31 -0.61 22.60
C VAL A 305 -5.78 0.14 23.86
N ALA A 306 -6.88 0.89 23.80
CA ALA A 306 -7.58 1.40 25.00
C ALA A 306 -8.76 0.50 25.44
N ALA A 307 -8.98 -0.64 24.76
CA ALA A 307 -10.06 -1.57 25.08
C ALA A 307 -9.61 -2.77 25.91
N ALA A 308 -8.30 -3.00 26.08
CA ALA A 308 -7.75 -4.00 27.02
C ALA A 308 -7.86 -3.58 28.50
N SER A 309 -8.25 -2.32 28.77
CA SER A 309 -8.67 -1.85 30.09
C SER A 309 -10.18 -1.63 30.18
N GLY A 310 -10.92 -1.92 29.11
CA GLY A 310 -12.33 -1.58 28.97
C GLY A 310 -13.27 -2.77 28.95
N ARG A 311 -12.80 -3.99 28.66
CA ARG A 311 -13.71 -5.15 28.53
C ARG A 311 -14.06 -5.75 29.87
N ALA A 312 -13.10 -5.93 30.78
CA ALA A 312 -13.36 -6.22 32.20
C ALA A 312 -14.29 -5.18 32.81
N GLU A 313 -13.98 -3.89 32.58
CA GLU A 313 -14.81 -2.81 33.10
C GLU A 313 -16.23 -2.84 32.53
N GLN A 314 -16.37 -3.17 31.24
CA GLN A 314 -17.67 -3.38 30.61
C GLN A 314 -18.41 -4.59 31.21
N ALA A 315 -17.72 -5.70 31.45
CA ALA A 315 -18.29 -6.88 32.10
C ALA A 315 -18.83 -6.55 33.50
N ARG A 316 -18.03 -5.85 34.31
CA ARG A 316 -18.43 -5.34 35.64
C ARG A 316 -19.68 -4.47 35.56
N ARG A 317 -19.71 -3.49 34.66
CA ARG A 317 -20.89 -2.61 34.48
C ARG A 317 -22.14 -3.38 34.06
N ILE A 318 -22.00 -4.39 33.19
CA ILE A 318 -23.14 -5.23 32.77
C ILE A 318 -23.62 -6.07 33.96
N ARG A 319 -22.71 -6.70 34.70
CA ARG A 319 -23.02 -7.42 35.94
C ARG A 319 -23.77 -6.55 36.92
N ASP A 320 -23.28 -5.35 37.23
CA ASP A 320 -23.92 -4.46 38.20
C ASP A 320 -25.34 -4.10 37.75
N THR A 321 -25.52 -3.86 36.45
CA THR A 321 -26.85 -3.64 35.86
C THR A 321 -27.76 -4.86 35.98
N ILE A 322 -27.23 -6.06 35.76
CA ILE A 322 -27.94 -7.34 35.92
C ILE A 322 -28.38 -7.52 37.38
N LEU A 323 -27.49 -7.26 38.34
CA LEU A 323 -27.78 -7.38 39.77
C LEU A 323 -28.86 -6.37 40.21
N ASP A 324 -28.79 -5.14 39.73
CA ASP A 324 -29.81 -4.12 40.04
C ASP A 324 -31.18 -4.45 39.40
N GLN A 325 -31.18 -5.01 38.19
CA GLN A 325 -32.40 -5.54 37.58
C GLN A 325 -32.97 -6.72 38.38
N ALA A 326 -32.11 -7.65 38.82
CA ALA A 326 -32.49 -8.82 39.60
C ALA A 326 -33.12 -8.43 40.95
N LYS A 327 -32.54 -7.45 41.66
CA LYS A 327 -33.11 -6.91 42.92
C LYS A 327 -34.54 -6.39 42.75
N SER A 328 -34.88 -5.86 41.57
CA SER A 328 -36.23 -5.33 41.31
C SER A 328 -37.33 -6.40 41.27
N PHE A 329 -36.98 -7.69 41.24
CA PHE A 329 -37.93 -8.81 41.33
C PHE A 329 -38.25 -9.21 42.79
N GLY A 330 -37.51 -8.69 43.79
CA GLY A 330 -37.74 -8.99 45.22
C GLY A 330 -37.60 -10.48 45.57
N ASP A 331 -38.34 -10.93 46.59
CA ASP A 331 -38.30 -12.33 47.09
C ASP A 331 -38.85 -13.36 46.09
N ASN A 332 -39.51 -12.91 45.02
CA ASN A 332 -40.06 -13.77 43.96
C ASN A 332 -39.14 -13.85 42.73
N ALA A 333 -37.85 -13.55 42.90
CA ALA A 333 -36.88 -13.66 41.83
C ALA A 333 -36.83 -15.12 41.31
N PRO A 334 -36.91 -15.34 39.98
CA PRO A 334 -36.81 -16.69 39.40
C PRO A 334 -35.38 -17.25 39.42
N PHE A 335 -34.46 -16.60 40.14
CA PHE A 335 -33.05 -16.92 40.23
C PHE A 335 -32.77 -17.45 41.63
N GLY A 336 -32.16 -18.64 41.73
CA GLY A 336 -31.78 -19.22 43.02
C GLY A 336 -30.58 -18.49 43.65
N ASP A 337 -30.26 -18.86 44.89
CA ASP A 337 -29.16 -18.26 45.67
C ASP A 337 -27.78 -18.37 44.99
N GLU A 338 -27.61 -19.31 44.05
CA GLU A 338 -26.39 -19.49 43.25
C GLU A 338 -26.18 -18.40 42.18
N PHE A 339 -27.18 -17.58 41.86
CA PHE A 339 -27.12 -16.65 40.74
C PHE A 339 -25.99 -15.63 40.87
N VAL A 340 -25.90 -14.96 42.01
CA VAL A 340 -24.90 -13.91 42.26
C VAL A 340 -23.48 -14.52 42.27
N PRO A 341 -23.19 -15.61 43.00
CA PRO A 341 -21.89 -16.26 42.94
C PRO A 341 -21.45 -16.69 41.54
N VAL A 342 -22.35 -17.26 40.73
CA VAL A 342 -22.04 -17.69 39.36
C VAL A 342 -21.71 -16.49 38.47
N LEU A 343 -22.48 -15.41 38.57
CA LEU A 343 -22.25 -14.20 37.79
C LEU A 343 -20.94 -13.50 38.18
N ASP A 344 -20.64 -13.46 39.47
CA ASP A 344 -19.40 -12.88 40.01
C ASP A 344 -18.19 -13.67 39.53
N ASN A 345 -18.25 -15.00 39.60
CA ASN A 345 -17.22 -15.88 39.10
C ASN A 345 -17.02 -15.71 37.58
N TYR A 346 -18.12 -15.62 36.81
CA TYR A 346 -18.04 -15.43 35.37
C TYR A 346 -17.36 -14.12 34.97
N VAL A 347 -17.64 -13.02 35.69
CA VAL A 347 -16.95 -11.75 35.46
C VAL A 347 -15.48 -11.85 35.83
N ALA A 348 -15.13 -12.48 36.97
CA ALA A 348 -13.73 -12.69 37.36
C ALA A 348 -12.94 -13.46 36.29
N GLN A 349 -13.55 -14.47 35.67
CA GLN A 349 -12.93 -15.21 34.55
C GLN A 349 -12.70 -14.34 33.31
N ILE A 350 -13.63 -13.42 33.01
CA ILE A 350 -13.44 -12.45 31.91
C ILE A 350 -12.26 -11.51 32.21
N GLU A 351 -12.09 -11.11 33.47
CA GLU A 351 -10.96 -10.28 33.90
C GLU A 351 -9.63 -11.03 33.75
N GLU A 352 -9.59 -12.30 34.16
CA GLU A 352 -8.40 -13.15 34.02
C GLU A 352 -8.03 -13.37 32.55
N LEU A 353 -9.01 -13.62 31.68
CA LEU A 353 -8.79 -13.71 30.22
C LEU A 353 -8.24 -12.41 29.64
N GLU A 354 -8.72 -11.24 30.10
CA GLU A 354 -8.21 -9.95 29.62
C GLU A 354 -6.76 -9.74 30.07
N GLN A 355 -6.44 -10.08 31.31
CA GLN A 355 -5.08 -10.02 31.83
C GLN A 355 -4.14 -10.92 31.01
N LYS A 356 -4.53 -12.18 30.78
CA LYS A 356 -3.74 -13.13 29.98
C LYS A 356 -3.54 -12.65 28.55
N SER A 357 -4.60 -12.11 27.93
CA SER A 357 -4.49 -11.51 26.60
C SER A 357 -3.51 -10.33 26.58
N ALA A 358 -3.45 -9.51 27.64
CA ALA A 358 -2.53 -8.38 27.73
C ALA A 358 -1.07 -8.83 27.95
N GLU A 359 -0.85 -9.89 28.74
CA GLU A 359 0.45 -10.53 28.94
C GLU A 359 1.02 -11.03 27.61
N ILE A 360 0.25 -11.80 26.83
CA ILE A 360 0.68 -12.30 25.51
C ILE A 360 0.98 -11.12 24.56
N ASP A 361 0.14 -10.08 24.57
CA ASP A 361 0.36 -8.89 23.75
C ASP A 361 1.67 -8.18 24.11
N GLN A 362 2.04 -8.15 25.39
CA GLN A 362 3.30 -7.58 25.85
C GLN A 362 4.51 -8.42 25.37
N ILE A 363 4.41 -9.75 25.45
CA ILE A 363 5.44 -10.67 24.97
C ILE A 363 5.64 -10.48 23.45
N ILE A 364 4.56 -10.51 22.66
CA ILE A 364 4.64 -10.36 21.20
C ILE A 364 5.27 -9.01 20.82
N ARG A 365 4.96 -7.92 21.52
CA ARG A 365 5.54 -6.60 21.25
C ARG A 365 7.01 -6.49 21.63
N GLY A 366 7.47 -7.28 22.59
CA GLY A 366 8.86 -7.34 23.01
C GLY A 366 9.78 -8.00 21.98
N ILE A 367 9.23 -8.78 21.04
CA ILE A 367 9.99 -9.58 20.09
C ILE A 367 10.03 -8.88 18.71
N PRO A 368 11.20 -8.39 18.26
CA PRO A 368 11.32 -7.69 16.98
C PRO A 368 11.27 -8.67 15.81
N THR A 369 10.07 -9.00 15.32
CA THR A 369 9.91 -10.01 14.25
C THR A 369 10.67 -9.67 12.96
N GLY A 370 10.78 -8.38 12.64
CA GLY A 370 11.55 -7.93 11.47
C GLY A 370 13.07 -8.07 11.63
N GLU A 371 13.61 -8.24 12.84
CA GLU A 371 15.01 -8.63 13.03
C GLU A 371 15.19 -10.12 12.77
N LEU A 372 14.29 -10.96 13.29
CA LEU A 372 14.31 -12.41 13.04
C LEU A 372 14.23 -12.75 11.54
N ASP A 373 13.35 -12.10 10.79
CA ASP A 373 13.23 -12.34 9.34
C ASP A 373 14.49 -11.90 8.58
N ARG A 374 15.12 -10.79 8.99
CA ARG A 374 16.37 -10.31 8.39
C ARG A 374 17.54 -11.24 8.71
N ASP A 375 17.63 -11.71 9.94
CA ASP A 375 18.68 -12.62 10.40
C ASP A 375 18.55 -13.98 9.70
N LEU A 376 17.33 -14.50 9.56
CA LEU A 376 17.05 -15.70 8.77
C LEU A 376 17.53 -15.53 7.32
N ALA A 377 17.12 -14.44 6.66
CA ALA A 377 17.53 -14.16 5.29
C ALA A 377 19.04 -13.95 5.13
N ALA A 378 19.72 -13.44 6.16
CA ALA A 378 21.17 -13.29 6.18
C ALA A 378 21.88 -14.64 6.37
N LEU A 379 21.37 -15.51 7.24
CA LEU A 379 21.91 -16.85 7.49
C LEU A 379 21.75 -17.77 6.28
N VAL A 380 20.58 -17.75 5.64
CA VAL A 380 20.33 -18.53 4.41
C VAL A 380 21.32 -18.12 3.31
N ARG A 381 21.51 -16.81 3.09
CA ARG A 381 22.51 -16.32 2.11
C ARG A 381 23.93 -16.75 2.46
N LYS A 382 24.31 -16.70 3.74
CA LYS A 382 25.64 -17.16 4.20
C LYS A 382 25.83 -18.66 3.98
N GLN A 383 24.79 -19.45 4.24
CA GLN A 383 24.79 -20.89 4.02
C GLN A 383 25.00 -21.23 2.54
N GLU A 384 24.28 -20.55 1.63
CA GLU A 384 24.40 -20.74 0.18
C GLU A 384 25.78 -20.34 -0.35
N SER A 385 26.42 -19.32 0.25
CA SER A 385 27.73 -18.82 -0.18
C SER A 385 28.94 -19.54 0.43
N SER A 386 28.73 -20.49 1.36
CA SER A 386 29.79 -21.11 2.15
C SER A 386 30.14 -22.51 1.64
N ASP A 387 31.40 -22.70 1.24
CA ASP A 387 31.91 -24.01 0.79
C ASP A 387 32.40 -24.92 1.95
N ASP A 388 32.55 -24.36 3.16
CA ASP A 388 32.96 -25.12 4.35
C ASP A 388 31.76 -25.86 4.98
N ALA A 389 31.79 -27.20 4.90
CA ALA A 389 30.76 -28.08 5.44
C ALA A 389 30.49 -27.87 6.93
N ARG A 390 31.50 -27.49 7.73
CA ARG A 390 31.32 -27.24 9.15
C ARG A 390 30.51 -25.97 9.40
N MET A 391 30.79 -24.90 8.64
CA MET A 391 30.07 -23.63 8.73
C MET A 391 28.62 -23.78 8.25
N VAL A 392 28.40 -24.53 7.17
CA VAL A 392 27.05 -24.86 6.68
C VAL A 392 26.24 -25.57 7.77
N ALA A 393 26.82 -26.52 8.50
CA ALA A 393 26.14 -27.22 9.59
C ALA A 393 25.81 -26.32 10.79
N GLU A 394 26.65 -25.33 11.10
CA GLU A 394 26.34 -24.32 12.13
C GLU A 394 25.21 -23.37 11.67
N TYR A 395 25.25 -22.90 10.41
CA TYR A 395 24.18 -22.05 9.86
C TYR A 395 22.83 -22.78 9.83
N SER A 396 22.80 -24.07 9.45
CA SER A 396 21.57 -24.87 9.50
C SER A 396 20.98 -24.92 10.91
N ARG A 397 21.81 -25.09 11.95
CA ARG A 397 21.36 -25.11 13.34
C ARG A 397 20.77 -23.76 13.76
N SER A 398 21.43 -22.66 13.41
CA SER A 398 20.91 -21.31 13.70
C SER A 398 19.60 -21.00 12.96
N ILE A 399 19.48 -21.45 11.70
CA ILE A 399 18.25 -21.32 10.91
C ILE A 399 17.10 -22.07 11.58
N GLU A 400 17.31 -23.34 11.96
CA GLU A 400 16.30 -24.14 12.66
C GLU A 400 15.86 -23.46 13.98
N GLU A 401 16.79 -22.85 14.71
CA GLU A 401 16.48 -22.12 15.94
C GLU A 401 15.57 -20.91 15.69
N ILE A 402 15.89 -20.08 14.69
CA ILE A 402 15.05 -18.93 14.31
C ILE A 402 13.68 -19.40 13.80
N GLU A 403 13.61 -20.48 13.03
CA GLU A 403 12.35 -21.05 12.57
C GLU A 403 11.47 -21.54 13.72
N ARG A 404 12.06 -22.18 14.74
CA ARG A 404 11.35 -22.54 15.98
C ARG A 404 10.81 -21.30 16.68
N GLN A 405 11.61 -20.25 16.84
CA GLN A 405 11.15 -18.97 17.42
C GLN A 405 9.98 -18.36 16.64
N ARG A 406 10.03 -18.41 15.29
CA ARG A 406 8.92 -17.96 14.43
C ARG A 406 7.68 -18.83 14.57
N SER A 407 7.83 -20.13 14.79
CA SER A 407 6.71 -21.03 15.09
C SER A 407 6.04 -20.66 16.41
N SER A 408 6.83 -20.54 17.49
CA SER A 408 6.32 -20.16 18.82
C SER A 408 5.63 -18.79 18.80
N LEU A 409 6.16 -17.82 18.04
CA LEU A 409 5.50 -16.53 17.82
C LEU A 409 4.16 -16.65 17.11
N ARG A 410 4.05 -17.54 16.11
CA ARG A 410 2.78 -17.81 15.42
C ARG A 410 1.78 -18.46 16.37
N GLU A 411 2.21 -19.41 17.18
CA GLU A 411 1.39 -20.06 18.20
C GLU A 411 0.86 -19.04 19.23
N LEU A 412 1.71 -18.16 19.76
CA LEU A 412 1.29 -17.07 20.66
C LEU A 412 0.27 -16.11 20.01
N ARG A 413 0.44 -15.80 18.71
CA ARG A 413 -0.53 -14.97 17.98
C ARG A 413 -1.88 -15.66 17.82
N ASN A 414 -1.86 -16.97 17.53
CA ASN A 414 -3.07 -17.79 17.43
C ASN A 414 -3.78 -17.89 18.79
N GLU A 415 -3.02 -18.12 19.87
CA GLU A 415 -3.56 -18.18 21.23
C GLU A 415 -4.22 -16.85 21.63
N ARG A 416 -3.55 -15.72 21.36
CA ARG A 416 -4.11 -14.38 21.55
C ARG A 416 -5.44 -14.21 20.81
N GLU A 417 -5.54 -14.70 19.58
CA GLU A 417 -6.78 -14.61 18.80
C GLU A 417 -7.90 -15.46 19.43
N VAL A 418 -7.60 -16.69 19.86
CA VAL A 418 -8.54 -17.54 20.57
C VAL A 418 -9.03 -16.87 21.86
N LEU A 419 -8.13 -16.28 22.65
CA LEU A 419 -8.48 -15.51 23.85
C LEU A 419 -9.40 -14.34 23.51
N ALA A 420 -9.09 -13.57 22.47
CA ALA A 420 -9.92 -12.45 22.04
C ALA A 420 -11.32 -12.89 21.60
N LEU A 421 -11.44 -14.01 20.89
CA LEU A 421 -12.73 -14.59 20.48
C LEU A 421 -13.54 -15.06 21.70
N ARG A 422 -12.91 -15.80 22.62
CA ARG A 422 -13.56 -16.25 23.86
C ARG A 422 -14.05 -15.08 24.70
N LEU A 423 -13.21 -14.07 24.91
CA LEU A 423 -13.54 -12.90 25.70
C LEU A 423 -14.72 -12.11 25.08
N ASN A 424 -14.74 -11.94 23.75
CA ASN A 424 -15.88 -11.33 23.06
C ASN A 424 -17.17 -12.16 23.18
N SER A 425 -17.05 -13.48 23.08
CA SER A 425 -18.17 -14.40 23.27
C SER A 425 -18.75 -14.28 24.68
N SER A 426 -17.90 -14.25 25.71
CA SER A 426 -18.31 -14.13 27.11
C SER A 426 -19.00 -12.80 27.42
N LEU A 427 -18.47 -11.69 26.88
CA LEU A 427 -19.13 -10.39 26.97
C LEU A 427 -20.50 -10.38 26.30
N ASN A 428 -20.65 -11.06 25.17
CA ASN A 428 -21.92 -11.14 24.47
C ASN A 428 -22.94 -12.00 25.24
N ALA A 429 -22.50 -13.07 25.91
CA ALA A 429 -23.36 -13.85 26.80
C ALA A 429 -23.91 -13.00 27.96
N LEU A 430 -23.06 -12.18 28.60
CA LEU A 430 -23.50 -11.21 29.62
C LEU A 430 -24.54 -10.22 29.09
N LYS A 431 -24.31 -9.65 27.91
CA LYS A 431 -25.27 -8.71 27.28
C LYS A 431 -26.59 -9.39 26.95
N GLN A 432 -26.55 -10.63 26.48
CA GLN A 432 -27.75 -11.39 26.17
C GLN A 432 -28.57 -11.63 27.45
N MET A 433 -27.93 -12.05 28.55
CA MET A 433 -28.61 -12.18 29.84
C MET A 433 -29.25 -10.86 30.30
N GLN A 434 -28.54 -9.74 30.18
CA GLN A 434 -29.09 -8.42 30.52
C GLN A 434 -30.35 -8.09 29.71
N ILE A 435 -30.37 -8.41 28.41
CA ILE A 435 -31.54 -8.21 27.55
C ILE A 435 -32.69 -9.12 27.98
N ASP A 436 -32.41 -10.39 28.28
CA ASP A 436 -33.44 -11.36 28.69
C ASP A 436 -34.05 -10.98 30.04
N LEU A 437 -33.25 -10.49 30.99
CA LEU A 437 -33.73 -9.90 32.26
C LEU A 437 -34.63 -8.69 32.04
N ALA A 438 -34.23 -7.78 31.16
CA ALA A 438 -35.05 -6.63 30.83
C ALA A 438 -36.40 -7.02 30.19
N ARG A 439 -36.43 -8.10 29.38
CA ARG A 439 -37.66 -8.66 28.79
C ARG A 439 -38.55 -9.33 29.83
N MET A 440 -37.98 -10.10 30.75
CA MET A 440 -38.74 -10.73 31.85
C MET A 440 -39.41 -9.70 32.76
N LYS A 441 -38.82 -8.51 32.89
CA LYS A 441 -39.44 -7.41 33.63
C LYS A 441 -40.68 -6.83 32.92
N SER A 442 -40.75 -6.91 31.59
CA SER A 442 -41.82 -6.28 30.80
C SER A 442 -42.96 -7.22 30.39
N VAL A 443 -42.74 -8.54 30.40
CA VAL A 443 -43.75 -9.55 30.01
C VAL A 443 -43.85 -10.62 31.11
N SER A 444 -45.05 -10.82 31.67
CA SER A 444 -45.34 -11.79 32.75
C SER A 444 -44.76 -13.19 32.50
N PRO A 445 -44.35 -13.93 33.55
CA PRO A 445 -43.46 -15.08 33.41
C PRO A 445 -44.22 -16.29 32.88
N PRO A 446 -43.63 -17.05 31.95
CA PRO A 446 -43.21 -18.38 32.39
C PRO A 446 -41.88 -18.84 31.78
N THR A 447 -41.43 -19.98 32.29
CA THR A 447 -40.24 -20.79 31.94
C THR A 447 -38.92 -20.35 32.59
N GLN A 448 -38.32 -21.30 33.32
CA GLN A 448 -36.99 -21.20 33.91
C GLN A 448 -35.98 -20.62 32.92
N SER A 449 -35.17 -19.69 33.41
CA SER A 449 -34.26 -18.85 32.63
C SER A 449 -33.15 -19.66 31.94
N SER A 450 -33.38 -20.03 30.68
CA SER A 450 -32.37 -20.64 29.79
C SER A 450 -31.06 -19.84 29.70
N SER A 451 -31.14 -18.52 29.90
CA SER A 451 -29.96 -17.63 29.93
C SER A 451 -29.09 -17.86 31.16
N PHE A 452 -29.65 -18.29 32.31
CA PHE A 452 -28.87 -18.61 33.51
C PHE A 452 -28.09 -19.92 33.33
N THR A 453 -28.74 -20.97 32.81
CA THR A 453 -28.04 -22.22 32.49
C THR A 453 -26.94 -21.99 31.47
N MET A 454 -27.18 -21.14 30.46
CA MET A 454 -26.15 -20.75 29.49
C MET A 454 -24.92 -20.09 30.13
N ILE A 455 -25.11 -19.19 31.10
CA ILE A 455 -23.97 -18.57 31.82
C ILE A 455 -23.26 -19.58 32.71
N LYS A 456 -23.98 -20.47 33.39
CA LYS A 456 -23.37 -21.53 34.20
C LYS A 456 -22.50 -22.45 33.34
N ASP A 457 -23.05 -22.95 32.23
CA ASP A 457 -22.31 -23.79 31.27
C ASP A 457 -21.09 -23.06 30.69
N LYS A 458 -21.22 -21.76 30.38
CA LYS A 458 -20.11 -20.94 29.89
C LYS A 458 -19.07 -20.67 30.96
N SER A 459 -19.47 -20.48 32.21
CA SER A 459 -18.57 -20.31 33.33
C SER A 459 -17.75 -21.58 33.56
N ASP A 460 -18.37 -22.75 33.47
CA ASP A 460 -17.68 -24.04 33.59
C ASP A 460 -16.71 -24.28 32.42
N GLU A 461 -17.11 -23.91 31.20
CA GLU A 461 -16.23 -23.96 30.02
C GLU A 461 -15.00 -23.05 30.17
N LEU A 462 -15.20 -21.83 30.68
CA LEU A 462 -14.10 -20.88 30.92
C LEU A 462 -13.17 -21.36 32.02
N THR A 463 -13.70 -21.94 33.11
CA THR A 463 -12.85 -22.51 34.19
C THR A 463 -11.91 -23.55 33.61
N ARG A 464 -12.44 -24.54 32.87
CA ARG A 464 -11.62 -25.61 32.29
C ARG A 464 -10.57 -25.06 31.35
N TYR A 465 -10.94 -24.10 30.50
CA TYR A 465 -10.00 -23.50 29.58
C TYR A 465 -8.88 -22.71 30.28
N LEU A 466 -9.20 -21.96 31.34
CA LEU A 466 -8.21 -21.23 32.13
C LEU A 466 -7.26 -22.19 32.88
N ASP A 467 -7.78 -23.31 33.38
CA ASP A 467 -6.98 -24.36 34.01
C ASP A 467 -6.05 -25.05 33.00
N ASP A 468 -6.56 -25.38 31.81
CA ASP A 468 -5.77 -25.95 30.70
C ASP A 468 -4.65 -24.99 30.28
N LEU A 469 -4.97 -23.70 30.16
CA LEU A 469 -4.01 -22.66 29.82
C LEU A 469 -2.94 -22.52 30.91
N ARG A 470 -3.33 -22.42 32.18
CA ARG A 470 -2.38 -22.37 33.30
C ARG A 470 -1.45 -23.59 33.32
N SER A 471 -2.00 -24.78 33.07
CA SER A 471 -1.21 -26.02 33.02
C SER A 471 -0.18 -25.97 31.90
N ALA A 472 -0.57 -25.53 30.69
CA ALA A 472 0.33 -25.40 29.55
C ALA A 472 1.48 -24.40 29.80
N TYR A 473 1.25 -23.30 30.52
CA TYR A 473 2.33 -22.37 30.90
C TYR A 473 3.27 -22.96 31.95
N THR A 474 2.76 -23.78 32.86
CA THR A 474 3.58 -24.41 33.90
C THR A 474 4.52 -25.46 33.28
N GLU A 475 4.04 -26.22 32.28
CA GLU A 475 4.87 -27.17 31.53
C GLU A 475 5.99 -26.53 30.70
N LEU A 476 5.93 -25.22 30.44
CA LEU A 476 6.97 -24.48 29.73
C LEU A 476 8.04 -23.89 30.66
N GLU A 477 7.76 -23.81 31.96
CA GLU A 477 8.72 -23.33 32.98
C GLU A 477 9.59 -24.46 33.56
N ASP A 478 9.10 -25.70 33.51
CA ASP A 478 9.81 -26.93 33.91
C ASP A 478 10.63 -27.53 32.75
#